data_AF-A0A842ZMH5-F1
#
_entry.id   AF-A0A842ZMH5-F1
#
_cell.length_a   1.000
_cell.length_b   1.000
_cell.length_c   1.000
_cell.angle_alpha   90.00
_cell.angle_beta   90.00
_cell.angle_gamma   90.00
#
_symmetry.space_group_name_H-M   'P 1'
#
loop_
_entity.id
_entity.type
_entity.pdbx_description
1 polymer ?
#
loop_
_entity_poly.entity_id
_entity_poly.type
_entity_poly.pdbx_seq_one_letter_code
_entity_poly.pdbx_strand_id
1 'polypeptide(L)'
;MRQQNPLKSYTVGIFTLILLTSFFLSCSNTVFGEEVSEINLIPSSNQILVGQEFTLTLSINPTEAIGGWSLSLRFNQALIQATNITPGIDWTAFFNQGEINNLNGTIAEIQTWSTGPYPTTTHTLCSIRFQAIYAGICHLSIEQVQVTNTSFQTIPVSSKNTTVTIVETSGGNDSQGSNEEPDGYLTDTDQDGIYDTFHNNETENDTTIQKHNNRYLIDSDGDGIWDYLFDPQTKEMTQYHPTSEAEQQDSTPLFILGSILGVILIFFVIFLLLTRKKKNKSAPLPQSFESEKLVMEKATPKKSSTKNPRKPVK
;
A
#
# COMPACT_ATOMS: atom_id res chain seq x y z
N MET A 1 60.76 -67.09 -16.42
CA MET A 1 59.35 -67.49 -16.64
C MET A 1 58.49 -66.23 -16.54
N ARG A 2 57.89 -65.80 -17.65
CA ARG A 2 57.04 -64.60 -17.73
C ARG A 2 55.60 -65.00 -17.38
N GLN A 3 55.03 -64.46 -16.31
CA GLN A 3 53.58 -64.53 -16.08
C GLN A 3 52.89 -63.41 -16.88
N GLN A 4 51.99 -63.82 -17.77
CA GLN A 4 51.00 -62.95 -18.39
C GLN A 4 49.74 -62.95 -17.53
N ASN A 5 49.23 -61.76 -17.17
CA ASN A 5 47.88 -61.59 -16.66
C ASN A 5 47.00 -60.97 -17.76
N PRO A 6 45.90 -61.61 -18.18
CA PRO A 6 44.93 -60.98 -19.06
C PRO A 6 43.90 -60.18 -18.24
N LEU A 7 43.76 -58.89 -18.58
CA LEU A 7 42.54 -58.13 -18.34
C LEU A 7 41.41 -58.65 -19.25
N LYS A 8 40.19 -58.79 -18.72
CA LYS A 8 38.92 -58.18 -19.20
C LYS A 8 37.69 -58.98 -18.78
N SER A 9 36.59 -58.25 -18.55
CA SER A 9 35.20 -58.63 -18.87
C SER A 9 34.19 -58.76 -17.71
N TYR A 10 33.86 -57.65 -17.00
CA TYR A 10 32.63 -57.58 -16.18
C TYR A 10 32.03 -56.15 -16.08
N THR A 11 31.91 -55.40 -17.18
CA THR A 11 31.35 -54.03 -17.13
C THR A 11 30.32 -53.70 -18.22
N VAL A 12 29.57 -54.69 -18.72
CA VAL A 12 28.50 -54.44 -19.71
C VAL A 12 27.14 -55.10 -19.33
N GLY A 13 27.05 -55.82 -18.21
CA GLY A 13 25.87 -56.63 -17.88
C GLY A 13 24.87 -56.06 -16.86
N ILE A 14 25.09 -54.88 -16.28
CA ILE A 14 24.24 -54.35 -15.16
C ILE A 14 23.39 -53.14 -15.58
N PHE A 15 23.68 -52.51 -16.71
CA PHE A 15 22.93 -51.32 -17.17
C PHE A 15 21.66 -51.64 -17.99
N THR A 16 21.43 -52.89 -18.39
CA THR A 16 20.29 -53.29 -19.22
C THR A 16 19.10 -53.89 -18.46
N LEU A 17 19.15 -53.95 -17.12
CA LEU A 17 18.03 -54.44 -16.30
C LEU A 17 17.29 -53.34 -15.50
N ILE A 18 17.74 -52.07 -15.59
CA ILE A 18 17.08 -50.92 -14.93
C ILE A 18 16.17 -50.14 -15.92
N LEU A 19 16.11 -50.57 -17.19
CA LEU A 19 15.35 -49.89 -18.26
C LEU A 19 14.01 -50.55 -18.61
N LEU A 20 13.55 -51.55 -17.83
CA LEU A 20 12.31 -52.29 -18.12
C LEU A 20 11.29 -52.34 -16.96
N THR A 21 11.41 -51.45 -15.96
CA THR A 21 10.38 -51.26 -14.92
C THR A 21 9.69 -49.89 -15.00
N SER A 22 10.14 -49.00 -15.89
CA SER A 22 9.62 -47.63 -16.02
C SER A 22 8.34 -47.50 -16.86
N PHE A 23 7.75 -48.61 -17.32
CA PHE A 23 6.72 -48.59 -18.38
C PHE A 23 5.27 -48.85 -17.90
N PHE A 24 4.99 -48.92 -16.59
CA PHE A 24 3.62 -49.14 -16.11
C PHE A 24 3.27 -48.39 -14.82
N LEU A 25 3.57 -47.10 -14.75
CA LEU A 25 2.86 -46.20 -13.82
C LEU A 25 2.49 -44.89 -14.53
N SER A 26 1.80 -45.01 -15.66
CA SER A 26 0.91 -43.93 -16.12
C SER A 26 -0.31 -43.88 -15.19
N CYS A 27 -0.08 -43.51 -13.93
CA CYS A 27 -1.16 -42.98 -13.11
C CYS A 27 -1.66 -41.75 -13.85
N SER A 28 -2.89 -41.81 -14.35
CA SER A 28 -3.63 -40.64 -14.77
C SER A 28 -3.58 -39.65 -13.61
N ASN A 29 -2.74 -38.62 -13.72
CA ASN A 29 -2.83 -37.46 -12.85
C ASN A 29 -4.16 -36.82 -13.20
N THR A 30 -5.22 -37.22 -12.50
CA THR A 30 -6.44 -36.44 -12.45
C THR A 30 -6.01 -35.13 -11.81
N VAL A 31 -5.77 -34.12 -12.65
CA VAL A 31 -5.62 -32.74 -12.23
C VAL A 31 -7.00 -32.37 -11.68
N PHE A 32 -7.21 -32.64 -10.40
CA PHE A 32 -8.27 -31.98 -9.68
C PHE A 32 -7.91 -30.50 -9.71
N GLY A 33 -8.78 -29.68 -10.32
CA GLY A 33 -8.60 -28.24 -10.30
C GLY A 33 -8.41 -27.83 -8.85
N GLU A 34 -7.25 -27.28 -8.53
CA GLU A 34 -6.97 -26.77 -7.20
C GLU A 34 -8.07 -25.74 -6.87
N GLU A 35 -8.80 -25.96 -5.79
CA GLU A 35 -9.82 -25.02 -5.37
C GLU A 35 -9.11 -23.76 -4.87
N VAL A 36 -9.21 -22.68 -5.63
CA VAL A 36 -8.54 -21.40 -5.36
C VAL A 36 -9.49 -20.47 -4.62
N SER A 37 -9.06 -19.92 -3.48
CA SER A 37 -9.80 -18.85 -2.80
C SER A 37 -9.79 -17.57 -3.63
N GLU A 38 -10.87 -16.80 -3.64
CA GLU A 38 -11.00 -15.63 -4.53
C GLU A 38 -11.13 -14.32 -3.74
N ILE A 39 -10.25 -13.34 -3.99
CA ILE A 39 -10.37 -11.97 -3.45
C ILE A 39 -10.93 -11.03 -4.51
N ASN A 40 -11.93 -10.26 -4.12
CA ASN A 40 -12.65 -9.31 -4.97
C ASN A 40 -12.56 -7.88 -4.42
N LEU A 41 -12.39 -6.93 -5.34
CA LEU A 41 -12.57 -5.50 -5.09
C LEU A 41 -13.97 -5.07 -5.53
N ILE A 42 -14.79 -4.62 -4.58
CA ILE A 42 -16.19 -4.26 -4.82
C ILE A 42 -16.40 -2.78 -4.45
N PRO A 43 -16.47 -1.86 -5.43
CA PRO A 43 -16.76 -0.47 -5.15
C PRO A 43 -18.24 -0.29 -4.77
N SER A 44 -18.53 0.70 -3.91
CA SER A 44 -19.90 1.01 -3.48
C SER A 44 -20.78 1.56 -4.62
N SER A 45 -20.15 2.10 -5.67
CA SER A 45 -20.78 2.50 -6.93
C SER A 45 -19.75 2.41 -8.06
N ASN A 46 -20.20 2.12 -9.28
CA ASN A 46 -19.35 2.09 -10.48
C ASN A 46 -19.18 3.47 -11.13
N GLN A 47 -20.00 4.45 -10.71
CA GLN A 47 -19.96 5.84 -11.16
C GLN A 47 -19.91 6.75 -9.94
N ILE A 48 -18.86 7.55 -9.82
CA ILE A 48 -18.57 8.44 -8.68
C ILE A 48 -18.45 9.86 -9.21
N LEU A 49 -19.02 10.86 -8.52
CA LEU A 49 -18.82 12.26 -8.90
C LEU A 49 -17.49 12.78 -8.36
N VAL A 50 -16.84 13.70 -9.08
CA VAL A 50 -15.66 14.42 -8.56
C VAL A 50 -16.00 15.10 -7.22
N GLY A 51 -15.10 14.98 -6.25
CA GLY A 51 -15.27 15.45 -4.87
C GLY A 51 -16.02 14.48 -3.95
N GLN A 52 -16.73 13.49 -4.50
CA GLN A 52 -17.50 12.52 -3.73
C GLN A 52 -16.61 11.47 -3.05
N GLU A 53 -16.96 11.10 -1.82
CA GLU A 53 -16.39 9.91 -1.17
C GLU A 53 -17.10 8.62 -1.60
N PHE A 54 -16.33 7.55 -1.73
CA PHE A 54 -16.85 6.20 -1.96
C PHE A 54 -16.07 5.16 -1.17
N THR A 55 -16.63 3.96 -1.06
CA THR A 55 -15.99 2.85 -0.32
C THR A 55 -15.67 1.71 -1.28
N LEU A 56 -14.45 1.21 -1.21
CA LEU A 56 -14.00 -0.02 -1.84
C LEU A 56 -13.98 -1.14 -0.81
N THR A 57 -14.76 -2.21 -1.03
CA THR A 57 -14.79 -3.36 -0.14
C THR A 57 -13.92 -4.47 -0.68
N LEU A 58 -12.99 -4.96 0.15
CA LEU A 58 -12.21 -6.16 -0.14
C LEU A 58 -12.97 -7.36 0.44
N SER A 59 -13.40 -8.28 -0.41
CA SER A 59 -14.09 -9.49 0.02
C SER A 59 -13.34 -10.73 -0.43
N ILE A 60 -13.34 -11.79 0.39
CA ILE A 60 -12.80 -13.09 0.03
C ILE A 60 -13.92 -14.12 -0.03
N ASN A 61 -13.89 -14.99 -1.03
CA ASN A 61 -14.63 -16.24 -1.08
C ASN A 61 -13.66 -17.40 -0.82
N PRO A 62 -13.55 -17.88 0.43
CA PRO A 62 -12.52 -18.83 0.81
C PRO A 62 -12.92 -20.28 0.48
N THR A 63 -11.93 -21.11 0.17
CA THR A 63 -12.11 -22.57 -0.04
C THR A 63 -11.93 -23.37 1.25
N GLU A 64 -11.26 -22.78 2.25
CA GLU A 64 -11.10 -23.31 3.61
C GLU A 64 -11.09 -22.19 4.66
N ALA A 65 -11.05 -22.53 5.96
CA ALA A 65 -11.05 -21.55 7.03
C ALA A 65 -9.78 -20.67 7.03
N ILE A 66 -9.94 -19.35 7.07
CA ILE A 66 -8.82 -18.38 6.97
C ILE A 66 -8.25 -18.05 8.35
N GLY A 67 -6.94 -18.20 8.54
CA GLY A 67 -6.21 -17.85 9.76
C GLY A 67 -5.61 -16.44 9.73
N GLY A 68 -5.29 -15.92 8.55
CA GLY A 68 -4.75 -14.57 8.37
C GLY A 68 -4.48 -14.25 6.91
N TRP A 69 -4.27 -12.98 6.62
CA TRP A 69 -4.03 -12.48 5.26
C TRP A 69 -3.18 -11.21 5.28
N SER A 70 -2.48 -10.97 4.17
CA SER A 70 -1.78 -9.74 3.87
C SER A 70 -1.89 -9.39 2.38
N LEU A 71 -1.92 -8.10 2.07
CA LEU A 71 -1.92 -7.60 0.69
C LEU A 71 -1.48 -6.13 0.63
N SER A 72 -1.19 -5.69 -0.60
CA SER A 72 -1.03 -4.28 -0.97
C SER A 72 -2.07 -3.91 -2.03
N LEU A 73 -2.41 -2.63 -2.13
CA LEU A 73 -3.32 -2.10 -3.14
C LEU A 73 -2.62 -1.00 -3.94
N ARG A 74 -2.89 -0.96 -5.25
CA ARG A 74 -2.47 0.12 -6.14
C ARG A 74 -3.69 0.80 -6.77
N PHE A 75 -3.64 2.12 -6.90
CA PHE A 75 -4.67 2.95 -7.52
C PHE A 75 -4.04 4.10 -8.30
N ASN A 76 -4.83 4.78 -9.14
CA ASN A 76 -4.38 5.98 -9.83
C ASN A 76 -4.50 7.19 -8.89
N GLN A 77 -3.37 7.66 -8.36
CA GLN A 77 -3.31 8.80 -7.45
C GLN A 77 -3.81 10.12 -8.05
N ALA A 78 -3.79 10.24 -9.38
CA ALA A 78 -4.29 11.43 -10.05
C ALA A 78 -5.82 11.48 -10.08
N LEU A 79 -6.53 10.39 -9.73
CA LEU A 79 -8.00 10.34 -9.83
C LEU A 79 -8.67 10.20 -8.47
N ILE A 80 -8.05 9.50 -7.51
CA ILE A 80 -8.61 9.26 -6.19
C ILE A 80 -7.53 9.34 -5.11
N GLN A 81 -7.95 9.64 -3.88
CA GLN A 81 -7.10 9.56 -2.68
C GLN A 81 -7.74 8.64 -1.63
N ALA A 82 -6.94 7.77 -1.01
CA ALA A 82 -7.38 6.94 0.11
C ALA A 82 -7.37 7.77 1.41
N THR A 83 -8.45 7.66 2.20
CA THR A 83 -8.63 8.47 3.42
C THR A 83 -8.68 7.63 4.69
N ASN A 84 -9.23 6.41 4.63
CA ASN A 84 -9.39 5.54 5.79
C ASN A 84 -9.48 4.07 5.40
N ILE A 85 -9.07 3.17 6.29
CA ILE A 85 -9.19 1.72 6.14
C ILE A 85 -9.81 1.17 7.41
N THR A 86 -10.94 0.48 7.28
CA THR A 86 -11.64 -0.18 8.40
C THR A 86 -11.60 -1.70 8.26
N PRO A 87 -11.29 -2.44 9.34
CA PRO A 87 -11.29 -3.90 9.30
C PRO A 87 -12.70 -4.45 9.06
N GLY A 88 -12.77 -5.61 8.40
CA GLY A 88 -13.97 -6.44 8.42
C GLY A 88 -14.29 -6.95 9.82
N ILE A 89 -15.54 -7.35 10.05
CA ILE A 89 -16.03 -7.73 11.39
C ILE A 89 -15.25 -8.89 12.02
N ASP A 90 -14.78 -9.83 11.18
CA ASP A 90 -14.00 -11.00 11.60
C ASP A 90 -12.51 -10.69 11.87
N TRP A 91 -12.06 -9.47 11.57
CA TRP A 91 -10.64 -9.11 11.47
C TRP A 91 -10.21 -7.98 12.40
N THR A 92 -10.98 -7.71 13.46
CA THR A 92 -10.72 -6.57 14.36
C THR A 92 -9.52 -6.78 15.28
N ALA A 93 -9.24 -8.03 15.66
CA ALA A 93 -8.06 -8.37 16.45
C ALA A 93 -6.80 -8.35 15.56
N PHE A 94 -5.74 -7.68 16.03
CA PHE A 94 -4.44 -7.61 15.34
C PHE A 94 -4.46 -7.02 13.92
N PHE A 95 -5.49 -6.25 13.57
CA PHE A 95 -5.54 -5.54 12.30
C PHE A 95 -4.44 -4.49 12.21
N ASN A 96 -3.67 -4.53 11.13
CA ASN A 96 -2.79 -3.46 10.70
C ASN A 96 -3.36 -2.87 9.41
N GLN A 97 -3.72 -1.59 9.47
CA GLN A 97 -4.26 -0.85 8.33
C GLN A 97 -3.23 -0.60 7.22
N GLY A 98 -1.95 -0.86 7.48
CA GLY A 98 -0.87 -0.60 6.52
C GLY A 98 -0.50 0.88 6.43
N GLU A 99 0.18 1.25 5.34
CA GLU A 99 0.61 2.62 5.06
C GLU A 99 -0.08 3.15 3.80
N ILE A 100 -0.88 4.21 3.95
CA ILE A 100 -1.47 4.94 2.82
C ILE A 100 -0.44 5.91 2.25
N ASN A 101 -0.11 5.73 0.97
CA ASN A 101 0.75 6.65 0.22
C ASN A 101 0.00 7.17 -1.02
N ASN A 102 -0.75 8.25 -0.81
CA ASN A 102 -1.50 8.93 -1.86
C ASN A 102 -0.60 9.56 -2.93
N LEU A 103 0.67 9.85 -2.64
CA LEU A 103 1.60 10.39 -3.64
C LEU A 103 1.97 9.32 -4.69
N ASN A 104 2.15 8.07 -4.26
CA ASN A 104 2.54 6.96 -5.13
C ASN A 104 1.37 6.08 -5.58
N GLY A 105 0.16 6.37 -5.13
CA GLY A 105 -1.03 5.58 -5.46
C GLY A 105 -1.00 4.17 -4.86
N THR A 106 -0.49 4.02 -3.63
CA THR A 106 -0.33 2.71 -2.99
C THR A 106 -0.87 2.68 -1.57
N ILE A 107 -1.38 1.52 -1.16
CA ILE A 107 -1.60 1.17 0.25
C ILE A 107 -0.81 -0.11 0.51
N ALA A 108 0.24 -0.03 1.33
CA ALA A 108 1.17 -1.13 1.56
C ALA A 108 0.86 -1.87 2.86
N GLU A 109 1.06 -3.19 2.86
CA GLU A 109 1.08 -4.05 4.06
C GLU A 109 -0.22 -4.02 4.90
N ILE A 110 -1.38 -4.00 4.23
CA ILE A 110 -2.65 -4.26 4.93
C ILE A 110 -2.63 -5.72 5.36
N GLN A 111 -2.76 -6.00 6.65
CA GLN A 111 -2.62 -7.36 7.16
C GLN A 111 -3.36 -7.58 8.46
N THR A 112 -3.68 -8.84 8.73
CA THR A 112 -4.29 -9.28 9.98
C THR A 112 -4.14 -10.79 10.15
N TRP A 113 -4.38 -11.25 11.37
CA TRP A 113 -4.48 -12.67 11.71
C TRP A 113 -5.47 -12.84 12.86
N SER A 114 -6.10 -14.01 12.92
CA SER A 114 -7.07 -14.37 13.94
C SER A 114 -6.56 -15.56 14.76
N THR A 115 -7.00 -15.66 16.01
CA THR A 115 -6.87 -16.88 16.84
C THR A 115 -8.17 -17.66 16.94
N GLY A 116 -9.18 -17.28 16.17
CA GLY A 116 -10.53 -17.82 16.21
C GLY A 116 -11.56 -16.80 16.72
N PRO A 117 -12.83 -16.89 16.28
CA PRO A 117 -13.34 -17.83 15.27
C PRO A 117 -12.76 -17.56 13.87
N TYR A 118 -12.64 -18.61 13.05
CA TYR A 118 -12.08 -18.53 11.70
C TYR A 118 -13.21 -18.53 10.65
N PRO A 119 -13.30 -17.51 9.79
CA PRO A 119 -14.36 -17.44 8.80
C PRO A 119 -14.16 -18.50 7.69
N THR A 120 -15.26 -19.15 7.31
CA THR A 120 -15.32 -20.22 6.28
C THR A 120 -16.23 -19.90 5.11
N THR A 121 -16.98 -18.81 5.20
CA THR A 121 -17.89 -18.33 4.15
C THR A 121 -17.35 -17.04 3.55
N THR A 122 -17.94 -16.57 2.45
CA THR A 122 -17.63 -15.25 1.89
C THR A 122 -17.79 -14.17 2.97
N HIS A 123 -16.80 -13.30 3.10
CA HIS A 123 -16.79 -12.23 4.10
C HIS A 123 -15.93 -11.05 3.66
N THR A 124 -16.01 -9.95 4.41
CA THR A 124 -15.22 -8.73 4.18
C THR A 124 -13.89 -8.84 4.89
N LEU A 125 -12.79 -8.61 4.17
CA LEU A 125 -11.45 -8.46 4.72
C LEU A 125 -11.30 -7.08 5.36
N CYS A 126 -11.53 -6.03 4.57
CA CYS A 126 -11.55 -4.64 5.00
C CYS A 126 -12.35 -3.76 4.02
N SER A 127 -12.64 -2.53 4.44
CA SER A 127 -13.21 -1.49 3.59
C SER A 127 -12.26 -0.29 3.55
N ILE A 128 -12.04 0.25 2.36
CA ILE A 128 -11.16 1.39 2.13
C ILE A 128 -12.02 2.55 1.64
N ARG A 129 -11.95 3.69 2.31
CA ARG A 129 -12.61 4.92 1.90
C ARG A 129 -11.69 5.70 0.97
N PHE A 130 -12.24 6.14 -0.15
CA PHE A 130 -11.59 6.99 -1.12
C PHE A 130 -12.39 8.27 -1.33
N GLN A 131 -11.70 9.34 -1.72
CA GLN A 131 -12.30 10.56 -2.26
C GLN A 131 -11.88 10.71 -3.73
N ALA A 132 -12.84 10.98 -4.61
CA ALA A 132 -12.58 11.26 -6.01
C ALA A 132 -12.07 12.70 -6.19
N ILE A 133 -10.99 12.86 -6.96
CA ILE A 133 -10.31 14.16 -7.16
C ILE A 133 -10.50 14.67 -8.58
N TYR A 134 -10.46 13.78 -9.59
CA TYR A 134 -10.62 14.16 -11.00
C TYR A 134 -11.42 13.11 -11.76
N ALA A 135 -12.13 13.54 -12.81
CA ALA A 135 -12.86 12.63 -13.67
C ALA A 135 -11.92 11.72 -14.48
N GLY A 136 -12.40 10.51 -14.77
CA GLY A 136 -11.65 9.50 -15.50
C GLY A 136 -11.98 8.09 -15.06
N ILE A 137 -11.34 7.11 -15.70
CA ILE A 137 -11.48 5.70 -15.32
C ILE A 137 -10.29 5.34 -14.42
N CYS A 138 -10.56 5.08 -13.14
CA CYS A 138 -9.55 4.68 -12.18
C CYS A 138 -9.45 3.15 -12.11
N HIS A 139 -8.27 2.61 -12.39
CA HIS A 139 -7.94 1.20 -12.21
C HIS A 139 -7.46 0.95 -10.78
N LEU A 140 -8.00 -0.07 -10.13
CA LEU A 140 -7.57 -0.53 -8.81
C LEU A 140 -7.11 -1.99 -8.89
N SER A 141 -5.91 -2.26 -8.37
CA SER A 141 -5.31 -3.60 -8.40
C SER A 141 -4.81 -4.07 -7.04
N ILE A 142 -4.93 -5.37 -6.81
CA ILE A 142 -4.37 -6.04 -5.64
C ILE A 142 -2.97 -6.55 -5.98
N GLU A 143 -2.02 -6.31 -5.08
CA GLU A 143 -0.63 -6.75 -5.20
C GLU A 143 -0.20 -7.50 -3.94
N GLN A 144 0.87 -8.31 -4.05
CA GLN A 144 1.53 -8.97 -2.92
C GLN A 144 0.57 -9.73 -1.99
N VAL A 145 -0.42 -10.42 -2.56
CA VAL A 145 -1.43 -11.14 -1.80
C VAL A 145 -0.87 -12.41 -1.17
N GLN A 146 -1.14 -12.62 0.12
CA GLN A 146 -0.92 -13.87 0.82
C GLN A 146 -2.13 -14.15 1.72
N VAL A 147 -2.63 -15.39 1.67
CA VAL A 147 -3.71 -15.87 2.53
C VAL A 147 -3.26 -17.16 3.19
N THR A 148 -3.58 -17.34 4.46
CA THR A 148 -3.22 -18.52 5.24
C THR A 148 -4.43 -19.20 5.85
N ASN A 149 -4.36 -20.51 6.01
CA ASN A 149 -5.36 -21.28 6.74
C ASN A 149 -5.15 -21.20 8.27
N THR A 150 -5.95 -21.92 9.04
CA THR A 150 -5.90 -21.92 10.52
C THR A 150 -4.61 -22.50 11.11
N SER A 151 -3.79 -23.18 10.30
CA SER A 151 -2.45 -23.66 10.67
C SER A 151 -1.33 -22.72 10.20
N PHE A 152 -1.67 -21.50 9.74
CA PHE A 152 -0.76 -20.52 9.16
C PHE A 152 0.01 -21.02 7.93
N GLN A 153 -0.56 -21.99 7.21
CA GLN A 153 -0.02 -22.44 5.93
C GLN A 153 -0.64 -21.61 4.81
N THR A 154 0.18 -21.21 3.83
CA THR A 154 -0.30 -20.41 2.69
C THR A 154 -1.21 -21.26 1.80
N ILE A 155 -2.35 -20.69 1.41
CA ILE A 155 -3.32 -21.32 0.52
C ILE A 155 -3.36 -20.61 -0.84
N PRO A 156 -3.72 -21.31 -1.93
CA PRO A 156 -3.85 -20.70 -3.24
C PRO A 156 -4.95 -19.64 -3.24
N VAL A 157 -4.63 -18.47 -3.80
CA VAL A 157 -5.56 -17.34 -3.92
C VAL A 157 -5.47 -16.69 -5.29
N SER A 158 -6.62 -16.30 -5.84
CA SER A 158 -6.73 -15.48 -7.04
C SER A 158 -7.35 -14.14 -6.66
N SER A 159 -6.78 -13.05 -7.13
CA SER A 159 -7.31 -11.70 -6.97
C SER A 159 -7.99 -11.20 -8.24
N LYS A 160 -9.08 -10.44 -8.09
CA LYS A 160 -9.75 -9.73 -9.18
C LYS A 160 -9.62 -8.23 -8.98
N ASN A 161 -8.96 -7.59 -9.96
CA ASN A 161 -8.86 -6.13 -10.04
C ASN A 161 -10.21 -5.53 -10.44
N THR A 162 -10.36 -4.22 -10.24
CA THR A 162 -11.59 -3.50 -10.60
C THR A 162 -11.32 -2.13 -11.19
N THR A 163 -12.37 -1.49 -11.71
CA THR A 163 -12.34 -0.12 -12.22
C THR A 163 -13.51 0.66 -11.67
N VAL A 164 -13.31 1.95 -11.40
CA VAL A 164 -14.39 2.90 -11.09
C VAL A 164 -14.37 4.03 -12.12
N THR A 165 -15.54 4.46 -12.56
CA THR A 165 -15.67 5.63 -13.44
C THR A 165 -15.96 6.84 -12.57
N ILE A 166 -15.11 7.85 -12.65
CA ILE A 166 -15.31 9.13 -12.00
C ILE A 166 -15.80 10.08 -13.08
N VAL A 167 -16.95 10.69 -12.85
CA VAL A 167 -17.55 11.67 -13.75
C VAL A 167 -17.47 13.04 -13.11
N GLU A 168 -17.36 14.07 -13.94
CA GLU A 168 -17.47 15.43 -13.46
C GLU A 168 -18.80 15.60 -12.72
N THR A 169 -18.76 16.39 -11.65
CA THR A 169 -20.00 16.89 -11.07
C THR A 169 -20.55 17.84 -12.11
N SER A 170 -21.41 17.35 -13.00
CA SER A 170 -22.16 18.21 -13.91
C SER A 170 -22.90 19.21 -13.04
N GLY A 171 -22.36 20.42 -12.91
CA GLY A 171 -23.12 21.57 -12.42
C GLY A 171 -24.42 21.54 -13.19
N GLY A 172 -25.53 21.36 -12.48
CA GLY A 172 -26.81 21.17 -13.11
C GLY A 172 -27.20 22.42 -13.88
N ASN A 173 -26.87 22.48 -15.17
CA ASN A 173 -27.74 22.82 -16.28
C ASN A 173 -26.95 22.79 -17.58
N ASP A 174 -26.77 21.57 -18.11
CA ASP A 174 -26.47 21.36 -19.52
C ASP A 174 -27.76 21.60 -20.34
N SER A 175 -28.23 22.86 -20.35
CA SER A 175 -28.84 23.40 -21.56
C SER A 175 -27.68 23.69 -22.48
N GLN A 176 -27.26 22.65 -23.21
CA GLN A 176 -26.41 22.64 -24.41
C GLN A 176 -26.13 24.04 -24.97
N GLY A 177 -25.24 24.76 -24.29
CA GLY A 177 -24.73 26.06 -24.66
C GLY A 177 -23.38 25.80 -25.31
N SER A 178 -23.17 26.41 -26.46
CA SER A 178 -21.86 26.58 -27.06
C SER A 178 -20.81 26.88 -25.99
N ASN A 179 -19.55 26.49 -26.22
CA ASN A 179 -18.39 27.07 -25.53
C ASN A 179 -18.33 28.59 -25.83
N GLU A 180 -19.33 29.34 -25.43
CA GLU A 180 -19.34 30.78 -25.45
C GLU A 180 -18.62 31.19 -24.18
N GLU A 181 -17.49 31.86 -24.38
CA GLU A 181 -16.81 32.60 -23.32
C GLU A 181 -17.86 33.46 -22.61
N PRO A 182 -17.88 33.48 -21.26
CA PRO A 182 -18.89 34.22 -20.52
C PRO A 182 -18.86 35.69 -20.95
N ASP A 183 -20.00 36.19 -21.42
CA ASP A 183 -20.12 37.60 -21.80
C ASP A 183 -20.04 38.46 -20.53
N GLY A 184 -19.03 39.32 -20.45
CA GLY A 184 -18.77 40.08 -19.24
C GLY A 184 -17.58 41.03 -19.35
N TYR A 185 -17.31 41.76 -18.27
CA TYR A 185 -16.20 42.71 -18.21
C TYR A 185 -15.57 42.78 -16.80
N LEU A 186 -14.27 43.09 -16.77
CA LEU A 186 -13.54 43.33 -15.53
C LEU A 186 -13.65 44.80 -15.12
N THR A 187 -13.85 45.04 -13.83
CA THR A 187 -13.95 46.39 -13.26
C THR A 187 -12.78 46.66 -12.31
N ASP A 188 -12.15 47.82 -12.49
CA ASP A 188 -11.13 48.39 -11.60
C ASP A 188 -11.78 49.59 -10.89
N THR A 189 -12.18 49.37 -9.63
CA THR A 189 -13.00 50.29 -8.85
C THR A 189 -12.17 51.37 -8.17
N ASP A 190 -10.93 51.03 -7.79
CA ASP A 190 -10.03 51.94 -7.09
C ASP A 190 -8.98 52.63 -8.01
N GLN A 191 -8.96 52.26 -9.28
CA GLN A 191 -8.10 52.80 -10.33
C GLN A 191 -6.60 52.55 -10.09
N ASP A 192 -6.25 51.45 -9.43
CA ASP A 192 -4.86 51.06 -9.18
C ASP A 192 -4.22 50.30 -10.37
N GLY A 193 -5.00 49.99 -11.42
CA GLY A 193 -4.57 49.23 -12.58
C GLY A 193 -4.65 47.70 -12.39
N ILE A 194 -5.28 47.25 -11.31
CA ILE A 194 -5.61 45.86 -11.00
C ILE A 194 -7.12 45.76 -10.97
N TYR A 195 -7.69 44.86 -11.78
CA TYR A 195 -9.12 44.59 -11.71
C TYR A 195 -9.52 43.98 -10.35
N ASP A 196 -10.69 44.36 -9.84
CA ASP A 196 -11.26 43.94 -8.55
C ASP A 196 -12.34 42.87 -8.70
N THR A 197 -13.20 43.02 -9.72
CA THR A 197 -14.38 42.19 -9.93
C THR A 197 -14.60 41.85 -11.39
N PHE A 198 -15.29 40.75 -11.64
CA PHE A 198 -15.84 40.40 -12.95
C PHE A 198 -17.35 40.56 -12.91
N HIS A 199 -17.89 41.36 -13.83
CA HIS A 199 -19.32 41.47 -14.05
C HIS A 199 -19.73 40.48 -15.14
N ASN A 200 -20.61 39.55 -14.80
CA ASN A 200 -21.18 38.59 -15.75
C ASN A 200 -22.49 39.15 -16.31
N ASN A 201 -22.54 39.44 -17.61
CA ASN A 201 -23.71 40.04 -18.27
C ASN A 201 -24.92 39.09 -18.30
N GLU A 202 -24.70 37.78 -18.23
CA GLU A 202 -25.78 36.79 -18.25
C GLU A 202 -26.49 36.69 -16.89
N THR A 203 -25.72 36.75 -15.80
CA THR A 203 -26.25 36.62 -14.44
C THR A 203 -26.51 37.96 -13.76
N GLU A 204 -26.03 39.07 -14.34
CA GLU A 204 -26.01 40.43 -13.77
C GLU A 204 -25.30 40.51 -12.39
N ASN A 205 -24.45 39.52 -12.07
CA ASN A 205 -23.74 39.44 -10.80
C ASN A 205 -22.27 39.83 -10.96
N ASP A 206 -21.74 40.48 -9.91
CA ASP A 206 -20.31 40.73 -9.75
C ASP A 206 -19.69 39.59 -8.94
N THR A 207 -18.67 38.94 -9.48
CA THR A 207 -17.90 37.91 -8.80
C THR A 207 -16.49 38.39 -8.47
N THR A 208 -15.88 37.76 -7.46
CA THR A 208 -14.50 38.04 -7.09
C THR A 208 -13.54 37.48 -8.13
N ILE A 209 -12.42 38.16 -8.36
CA ILE A 209 -11.33 37.66 -9.20
C ILE A 209 -10.02 37.63 -8.41
N GLN A 210 -9.05 36.86 -8.90
CA GLN A 210 -7.72 36.81 -8.30
C GLN A 210 -6.63 36.99 -9.34
N LYS A 211 -5.74 37.95 -9.10
CA LYS A 211 -4.55 38.13 -9.94
C LYS A 211 -3.52 37.03 -9.65
N HIS A 212 -3.14 36.27 -10.67
CA HIS A 212 -2.12 35.23 -10.61
C HIS A 212 -1.21 35.30 -11.84
N ASN A 213 0.10 35.48 -11.64
CA ASN A 213 1.10 35.53 -12.72
C ASN A 213 0.75 36.50 -13.87
N ASN A 214 0.29 37.71 -13.53
CA ASN A 214 -0.14 38.75 -14.48
C ASN A 214 -1.41 38.41 -15.29
N ARG A 215 -2.14 37.37 -14.88
CA ARG A 215 -3.45 36.98 -15.39
C ARG A 215 -4.47 37.05 -14.28
N TYR A 216 -5.75 36.91 -14.62
CA TYR A 216 -6.85 36.94 -13.66
C TYR A 216 -7.60 35.62 -13.68
N LEU A 217 -7.74 35.00 -12.52
CA LEU A 217 -8.64 33.89 -12.29
C LEU A 217 -10.04 34.45 -12.04
N ILE A 218 -11.02 33.92 -12.75
CA ILE A 218 -12.41 34.37 -12.74
C ILE A 218 -13.27 33.19 -12.30
N ASP A 219 -14.06 33.43 -11.25
CA ASP A 219 -15.15 32.60 -10.79
C ASP A 219 -16.40 33.16 -11.47
N SER A 220 -16.93 32.49 -12.49
CA SER A 220 -17.95 33.07 -13.38
C SER A 220 -19.38 32.92 -12.86
N ASP A 221 -19.60 31.97 -11.96
CA ASP A 221 -20.91 31.66 -11.38
C ASP A 221 -21.01 31.96 -9.88
N GLY A 222 -19.89 32.32 -9.23
CA GLY A 222 -19.82 32.72 -7.84
C GLY A 222 -19.80 31.55 -6.85
N ASP A 223 -19.44 30.34 -7.29
CA ASP A 223 -19.39 29.15 -6.45
C ASP A 223 -18.09 29.04 -5.61
N GLY A 224 -17.13 29.93 -5.84
CA GLY A 224 -15.83 29.96 -5.19
C GLY A 224 -14.75 29.10 -5.86
N ILE A 225 -15.04 28.52 -7.03
CA ILE A 225 -14.13 27.77 -7.88
C ILE A 225 -13.77 28.64 -9.08
N TRP A 226 -12.50 28.59 -9.50
CA TRP A 226 -12.05 29.36 -10.66
C TRP A 226 -12.39 28.64 -11.95
N ASP A 227 -13.16 29.28 -12.82
CA ASP A 227 -13.63 28.75 -14.10
C ASP A 227 -12.74 29.16 -15.27
N TYR A 228 -12.23 30.40 -15.23
CA TYR A 228 -11.53 31.00 -16.36
C TYR A 228 -10.24 31.71 -15.93
N LEU A 229 -9.31 31.77 -16.88
CA LEU A 229 -8.07 32.51 -16.81
C LEU A 229 -8.06 33.57 -17.92
N PHE A 230 -8.04 34.83 -17.53
CA PHE A 230 -8.03 35.98 -18.43
C PHE A 230 -6.63 36.60 -18.52
N ASP A 231 -6.14 36.79 -19.74
CA ASP A 231 -4.88 37.48 -20.01
C ASP A 231 -5.14 38.94 -20.44
N PRO A 232 -4.80 39.94 -19.60
CA PRO A 232 -5.11 41.34 -19.90
C PRO A 232 -4.34 41.90 -21.09
N GLN A 233 -3.25 41.25 -21.53
CA GLN A 233 -2.43 41.67 -22.67
C GLN A 233 -3.04 41.20 -24.00
N THR A 234 -3.48 39.94 -24.08
CA THR A 234 -4.08 39.39 -25.30
C THR A 234 -5.59 39.61 -25.37
N LYS A 235 -6.23 39.91 -24.23
CA LYS A 235 -7.69 39.95 -24.06
C LYS A 235 -8.36 38.60 -24.33
N GLU A 236 -7.60 37.51 -24.21
CA GLU A 236 -8.12 36.16 -24.37
C GLU A 236 -8.54 35.60 -23.00
N MET A 237 -9.64 34.86 -23.01
CA MET A 237 -10.13 34.09 -21.88
C MET A 237 -9.95 32.60 -22.18
N THR A 238 -9.45 31.84 -21.23
CA THR A 238 -9.25 30.39 -21.38
C THR A 238 -9.85 29.67 -20.21
N GLN A 239 -10.48 28.52 -20.44
CA GLN A 239 -11.04 27.73 -19.35
C GLN A 239 -9.91 27.30 -18.41
N TYR A 240 -10.02 27.70 -17.15
CA TYR A 240 -9.06 27.38 -16.12
C TYR A 240 -9.35 25.99 -15.59
N HIS A 241 -8.38 25.10 -15.73
CA HIS A 241 -8.39 23.83 -15.05
C HIS A 241 -7.35 23.94 -13.94
N PRO A 242 -7.74 23.92 -12.65
CA PRO A 242 -6.77 23.91 -11.58
C PRO A 242 -5.89 22.68 -11.76
N THR A 243 -4.68 22.90 -12.24
CA THR A 243 -3.66 21.85 -12.27
C THR A 243 -3.35 21.59 -10.80
N SER A 244 -3.67 20.40 -10.27
CA SER A 244 -3.41 20.02 -8.87
C SER A 244 -1.94 20.15 -8.44
N GLU A 245 -1.07 20.51 -9.36
CA GLU A 245 0.33 20.80 -9.12
C GLU A 245 0.47 22.28 -8.74
N ALA A 246 0.08 22.60 -7.51
CA ALA A 246 0.87 23.59 -6.79
C ALA A 246 2.30 23.06 -6.84
N GLU A 247 3.18 23.75 -7.57
CA GLU A 247 4.61 23.50 -7.63
C GLU A 247 5.15 23.38 -6.20
N GLN A 248 5.15 22.16 -5.66
CA GLN A 248 6.04 21.81 -4.57
C GLN A 248 7.41 21.97 -5.18
N GLN A 249 8.04 23.10 -4.89
CA GLN A 249 9.46 23.31 -5.13
C GLN A 249 10.18 22.10 -4.53
N ASP A 250 10.56 21.20 -5.43
CA ASP A 250 10.95 19.84 -5.12
C ASP A 250 12.20 19.89 -4.23
N SER A 251 11.99 19.73 -2.91
CA SER A 251 13.05 19.75 -1.91
C SER A 251 13.74 18.38 -1.81
N THR A 252 13.34 17.42 -2.63
CA THR A 252 13.94 16.08 -2.75
C THR A 252 15.47 16.10 -2.94
N PRO A 253 16.09 17.05 -3.68
CA PRO A 253 17.55 17.14 -3.77
C PRO A 253 18.23 17.43 -2.41
N LEU A 254 17.61 18.21 -1.53
CA LEU A 254 18.19 18.57 -0.23
C LEU A 254 18.14 17.40 0.76
N PHE A 255 17.06 16.61 0.76
CA PHE A 255 16.96 15.40 1.60
C PHE A 255 17.97 14.32 1.16
N ILE A 256 18.18 14.16 -0.15
CA ILE A 256 19.21 13.25 -0.67
C ILE A 256 20.60 13.70 -0.21
N LEU A 257 20.93 15.00 -0.31
CA LEU A 257 22.23 15.53 0.14
C LEU A 257 22.45 15.32 1.66
N GLY A 258 21.41 15.53 2.47
CA GLY A 258 21.46 15.32 3.92
C GLY A 258 21.70 13.87 4.32
N SER A 259 21.07 12.92 3.62
CA SER A 259 21.24 11.48 3.88
C SER A 259 22.67 10.99 3.60
N ILE A 260 23.29 11.46 2.51
CA ILE A 260 24.67 11.14 2.15
C ILE A 260 25.66 11.64 3.22
N LEU A 261 25.49 12.87 3.70
CA LEU A 261 26.32 13.42 4.77
C LEU A 261 26.17 12.64 6.09
N GLY A 262 24.95 12.20 6.42
CA GLY A 262 24.69 11.37 7.59
C GLY A 262 25.43 10.02 7.55
N VAL A 263 25.41 9.34 6.39
CA VAL A 263 26.12 8.06 6.20
C VAL A 263 27.63 8.24 6.33
N ILE A 264 28.20 9.30 5.74
CA ILE A 264 29.64 9.61 5.85
C ILE A 264 30.04 9.82 7.33
N LEU A 265 29.22 10.53 8.11
CA LEU A 265 29.47 10.76 9.53
C LEU A 265 29.49 9.44 10.33
N ILE A 266 28.56 8.52 10.03
CA ILE A 266 28.49 7.21 10.69
C ILE A 266 29.75 6.39 10.39
N PHE A 267 30.19 6.33 9.14
CA PHE A 267 31.44 5.66 8.76
C PHE A 267 32.66 6.27 9.45
N PHE A 268 32.71 7.60 9.57
CA PHE A 268 33.78 8.29 10.28
C PHE A 268 33.82 7.94 11.78
N VAL A 269 32.67 7.86 12.44
CA VAL A 269 32.57 7.43 13.85
C VAL A 269 33.02 5.98 14.02
N ILE A 270 32.56 5.07 13.14
CA ILE A 270 32.98 3.66 13.16
C ILE A 270 34.51 3.57 12.98
N PHE A 271 35.08 4.32 12.04
CA PHE A 271 36.51 4.36 11.81
C PHE A 271 37.30 4.85 13.05
N LEU A 272 36.82 5.89 13.74
CA LEU A 272 37.42 6.37 15.00
C LEU A 272 37.34 5.32 16.12
N LEU A 273 36.23 4.58 16.23
CA LEU A 273 36.08 3.50 17.21
C LEU A 273 37.04 2.33 16.92
N LEU A 274 37.21 1.97 15.65
CA LEU A 274 38.12 0.90 15.22
C LEU A 274 39.59 1.27 15.44
N THR A 275 39.98 2.51 15.14
CA THR A 275 41.36 2.99 15.35
C THR A 275 41.74 3.10 16.83
N ARG A 276 40.79 3.45 17.71
CA ARG A 276 41.02 3.44 19.17
C ARG A 276 41.32 2.05 19.73
N LYS A 277 40.70 1.01 19.20
CA LYS A 277 40.85 -0.37 19.71
C LYS A 277 42.27 -0.95 19.52
N LYS A 278 43.06 -0.41 18.59
CA LYS A 278 44.44 -0.88 18.33
C LYS A 278 45.46 -0.46 19.37
N LYS A 279 45.19 0.54 20.22
CA LYS A 279 46.19 1.03 21.20
C LYS A 279 46.23 0.26 22.54
N ASN A 280 45.30 -0.66 22.79
CA ASN A 280 45.15 -1.29 24.13
C ASN A 280 45.56 -2.77 24.22
N LYS A 281 46.29 -3.32 23.24
CA LYS A 281 46.77 -4.72 23.32
C LYS A 281 48.29 -4.81 23.40
N SER A 282 48.81 -4.50 24.57
CA SER A 282 50.11 -5.03 25.02
C SER A 282 50.23 -4.84 26.53
N ALA A 283 49.56 -5.71 27.28
CA ALA A 283 49.98 -6.08 28.62
C ALA A 283 50.29 -7.59 28.59
N PRO A 284 51.50 -8.02 28.98
CA PRO A 284 51.87 -9.43 29.00
C PRO A 284 51.10 -10.19 30.08
N LEU A 285 50.59 -11.37 29.74
CA LEU A 285 49.84 -12.26 30.63
C LEU A 285 50.74 -12.84 31.73
N PRO A 286 50.33 -12.82 33.01
CA PRO A 286 50.97 -13.60 34.06
C PRO A 286 50.52 -15.07 33.97
N GLN A 287 51.49 -15.96 34.15
CA GLN A 287 51.33 -17.41 34.15
C GLN A 287 50.53 -17.92 35.38
N SER A 288 49.65 -18.87 35.10
CA SER A 288 49.23 -20.06 35.88
C SER A 288 49.17 -19.99 37.41
N PHE A 289 48.00 -20.31 37.99
CA PHE A 289 47.79 -21.26 39.10
C PHE A 289 46.33 -21.73 38.98
N GLU A 290 46.06 -23.00 38.68
CA GLU A 290 46.09 -24.19 39.55
C GLU A 290 44.87 -24.28 40.50
N SER A 291 44.35 -25.49 40.54
CA SER A 291 43.01 -25.93 40.93
C SER A 291 42.67 -25.78 42.42
N GLU A 292 41.40 -25.51 42.73
CA GLU A 292 40.81 -25.99 43.98
C GLU A 292 39.35 -26.39 43.82
N LYS A 293 39.03 -27.51 44.47
CA LYS A 293 37.87 -28.38 44.30
C LYS A 293 37.33 -28.62 45.71
N LEU A 294 36.18 -28.07 46.10
CA LEU A 294 35.39 -28.49 47.28
C LEU A 294 33.96 -27.93 47.13
N VAL A 295 32.89 -28.71 46.92
CA VAL A 295 32.19 -29.68 47.80
C VAL A 295 31.06 -29.02 48.62
N MET A 296 29.88 -29.70 48.62
CA MET A 296 28.66 -29.54 49.44
C MET A 296 27.72 -28.36 49.08
N GLU A 297 26.39 -28.43 49.17
CA GLU A 297 25.51 -29.26 50.02
C GLU A 297 24.05 -29.27 49.49
N LYS A 298 23.28 -30.30 49.85
CA LYS A 298 21.84 -30.52 49.55
C LYS A 298 20.93 -29.69 50.46
N ALA A 299 19.76 -29.24 49.99
CA ALA A 299 18.51 -29.20 50.78
C ALA A 299 17.22 -28.95 49.93
N THR A 300 16.42 -30.01 49.89
CA THR A 300 14.96 -30.27 49.71
C THR A 300 13.85 -29.18 49.71
N PRO A 301 12.60 -29.55 49.31
CA PRO A 301 11.55 -28.66 48.76
C PRO A 301 10.44 -28.27 49.76
N LYS A 302 9.63 -27.24 49.43
CA LYS A 302 8.45 -26.83 50.22
C LYS A 302 7.17 -26.75 49.37
N LYS A 303 6.18 -27.58 49.74
CA LYS A 303 4.76 -27.58 49.32
C LYS A 303 3.98 -26.48 50.07
N SER A 304 2.97 -25.91 49.40
CA SER A 304 1.79 -25.21 49.96
C SER A 304 0.87 -24.87 48.76
N SER A 305 -0.32 -25.42 48.48
CA SER A 305 -1.55 -25.70 49.24
C SER A 305 -2.28 -24.47 49.78
N THR A 306 -3.10 -23.82 48.94
CA THR A 306 -4.28 -23.06 49.42
C THR A 306 -5.50 -23.33 48.55
N LYS A 307 -6.50 -23.91 49.21
CA LYS A 307 -7.84 -24.26 48.73
C LYS A 307 -8.79 -23.26 49.37
N ASN A 308 -9.72 -22.66 48.63
CA ASN A 308 -10.87 -22.00 49.26
C ASN A 308 -12.15 -22.13 48.41
N PRO A 309 -13.33 -22.43 49.01
CA PRO A 309 -14.57 -22.68 48.27
C PRO A 309 -15.71 -21.66 48.57
N ARG A 310 -16.74 -21.70 47.69
CA ARG A 310 -18.16 -21.25 47.85
C ARG A 310 -18.43 -19.73 47.89
N LYS A 311 -19.52 -19.19 47.32
CA LYS A 311 -20.96 -19.58 47.36
C LYS A 311 -21.78 -19.08 46.14
N PRO A 312 -23.01 -19.59 45.93
CA PRO A 312 -23.96 -19.14 44.91
C PRO A 312 -24.88 -18.02 45.41
N VAL A 313 -25.44 -17.23 44.49
CA VAL A 313 -26.62 -16.38 44.73
C VAL A 313 -27.64 -16.65 43.62
N LYS A 314 -28.91 -16.71 44.05
CA LYS A 314 -30.13 -16.91 43.27
C LYS A 314 -30.45 -15.71 42.40
#